data_AF-A0AA43S3D5-F1
#
_entry.id   AF-A0AA43S3D5-F1
#
_cell.length_a   1.000
_cell.length_b   1.000
_cell.length_c   1.000
_cell.angle_alpha   90.00
_cell.angle_beta   90.00
_cell.angle_gamma   90.00
#
_symmetry.space_group_name_H-M   'P 1'
#
loop_
_entity.id
_entity.type
_entity.pdbx_description
1 polymer ?
#
loop_
_entity_poly.entity_id
_entity_poly.type
_entity_poly.pdbx_seq_one_letter_code
_entity_poly.pdbx_strand_id
1 'polypeptide(L)'
;MEYYKFIGFLLVFIVLAPPFASAESSIIYHYDLSNRLEYTINSSNNATYYLYDRNGNLKRKVPSSGYPVFTSSSIEGWETYKLSDNNPGTLWSSKNKGTDSEAEWVAVDIGKSSIVSGVQLTPRGKLAFPVNFKIQSSEDAETWADIPGQSYSNYINDGSVHNFEFDSLVVGRYIRVYATKLGKDDGGGYYFQLADVKVQVSAAAASSTTNGWPASRLVDQNPSTVWSSLARYPAASTEWVVVDAGTTQMIGGIQITPRGNLGFPVDFTIQSSNDAKSWTDIEGQSYSGYTNNGSVKTFTFKAPVFARYIRVYATKLGTDDNGGYYFQLNEFRIIK
;
A
#
# COMPACT_ATOMS: atom_id res chain seq x y z
N MET A 1 -37.29 6.55 24.76
CA MET A 1 -36.17 5.65 25.13
C MET A 1 -35.80 4.93 23.84
N GLU A 2 -35.03 5.61 22.98
CA GLU A 2 -34.64 5.08 21.67
C GLU A 2 -33.24 4.50 21.79
N TYR A 3 -33.12 3.23 21.42
CA TYR A 3 -31.86 2.51 21.35
C TYR A 3 -31.23 2.75 19.97
N TYR A 4 -30.09 3.43 19.94
CA TYR A 4 -29.21 3.40 18.77
C TYR A 4 -28.19 2.27 18.93
N LYS A 5 -28.19 1.37 17.95
CA LYS A 5 -27.20 0.29 17.77
C LYS A 5 -25.88 0.95 17.35
N PHE A 6 -24.91 1.02 18.28
CA PHE A 6 -23.54 1.43 17.97
C PHE A 6 -22.75 0.22 17.44
N ILE A 7 -22.44 0.25 16.14
CA ILE A 7 -21.42 -0.62 15.53
C ILE A 7 -20.11 0.17 15.64
N GLY A 8 -19.04 -0.48 16.13
CA GLY A 8 -17.81 0.14 16.62
C GLY A 8 -17.29 1.30 15.77
N PHE A 9 -17.22 2.48 16.38
CA PHE A 9 -16.64 3.68 15.78
C PHE A 9 -15.17 3.81 16.19
N LEU A 10 -14.34 4.17 15.22
CA LEU A 10 -13.07 4.84 15.44
C LEU A 10 -13.35 6.21 16.09
N LEU A 11 -13.17 6.32 17.41
CA LEU A 11 -13.27 7.61 18.09
C LEU A 11 -11.91 8.34 18.01
N VAL A 12 -11.77 9.25 17.04
CA VAL A 12 -10.59 10.12 16.94
C VAL A 12 -10.73 11.26 17.95
N PHE A 13 -10.03 11.20 19.08
CA PHE A 13 -9.79 12.37 19.92
C PHE A 13 -8.52 13.08 19.44
N ILE A 14 -8.67 14.23 18.78
CA ILE A 14 -7.57 15.17 18.57
C ILE A 14 -7.51 16.09 19.79
N VAL A 15 -6.49 15.93 20.64
CA VAL A 15 -6.18 16.94 21.67
C VAL A 15 -5.31 17.99 21.00
N LEU A 16 -5.91 19.12 20.63
CA LEU A 16 -5.18 20.30 20.15
C LEU A 16 -4.44 20.93 21.35
N ALA A 17 -3.12 21.10 21.22
CA ALA A 17 -2.32 21.80 22.23
C ALA A 17 -2.44 23.34 22.01
N PRO A 18 -2.30 24.17 23.07
CA PRO A 18 -2.42 25.61 22.95
C PRO A 18 -1.39 26.20 21.96
N PRO A 19 -1.70 27.35 21.34
CA PRO A 19 -0.85 27.94 20.31
C PRO A 19 0.48 28.32 20.95
N PHE A 20 1.59 28.05 20.26
CA PHE A 20 2.98 28.17 20.73
C PHE A 20 3.55 26.94 21.48
N ALA A 21 3.40 25.75 20.90
CA ALA A 21 4.33 24.63 21.09
C ALA A 21 4.69 24.04 19.73
N SER A 22 5.98 23.80 19.49
CA SER A 22 6.47 23.24 18.22
C SER A 22 6.04 21.79 18.05
N ALA A 23 5.51 21.45 16.86
CA ALA A 23 5.10 20.12 16.41
C ALA A 23 4.12 19.39 17.36
N GLU A 24 2.81 19.50 17.08
CA GLU A 24 1.82 18.66 17.74
C GLU A 24 2.14 17.17 17.53
N SER A 25 2.59 16.50 18.59
CA SER A 25 2.69 15.05 18.62
C SER A 25 1.28 14.48 18.74
N SER A 26 0.59 14.29 17.62
CA SER A 26 -0.72 13.62 17.61
C SER A 26 -0.54 12.16 18.00
N ILE A 27 -1.20 11.72 19.07
CA ILE A 27 -1.35 10.31 19.41
C ILE A 27 -2.77 9.90 19.06
N ILE A 28 -2.90 8.85 18.25
CA ILE A 28 -4.19 8.22 17.95
C ILE A 28 -4.46 7.17 19.03
N TYR A 29 -5.67 7.17 19.57
CA TYR A 29 -6.12 6.20 20.57
C TYR A 29 -7.21 5.33 19.96
N HIS A 30 -7.12 4.02 20.14
CA HIS A 30 -8.15 3.08 19.72
C HIS A 30 -8.68 2.29 20.90
N TYR A 31 -9.99 2.13 20.96
CA TYR A 31 -10.68 1.45 22.06
C TYR A 31 -11.43 0.24 21.53
N ASP A 32 -11.47 -0.83 22.33
CA ASP A 32 -12.32 -1.98 22.04
C ASP A 32 -13.80 -1.68 22.32
N LEU A 33 -14.69 -2.63 22.00
CA LEU A 33 -16.14 -2.50 22.23
C LEU A 33 -16.53 -2.36 23.72
N SER A 34 -15.60 -2.63 24.64
CA SER A 34 -15.78 -2.44 26.09
C SER A 34 -15.16 -1.12 26.56
N ASN A 35 -14.82 -0.22 25.64
CA ASN A 35 -14.19 1.08 25.87
C ASN A 35 -12.84 1.00 26.60
N ARG A 36 -12.11 -0.11 26.44
CA ARG A 36 -10.74 -0.25 26.94
C ARG A 36 -9.77 0.16 25.85
N LEU A 37 -8.73 0.91 26.22
CA LEU A 37 -7.69 1.33 25.28
C LEU A 37 -6.98 0.09 24.75
N GLU A 38 -7.10 -0.21 23.46
CA GLU A 38 -6.55 -1.40 22.83
C GLU A 38 -5.15 -1.13 22.26
N TYR A 39 -4.97 0.01 21.59
CA TYR A 39 -3.66 0.48 21.13
C TYR A 39 -3.59 1.99 20.98
N THR A 40 -2.37 2.51 20.96
CA THR A 40 -2.06 3.90 20.61
C THR A 40 -1.07 3.96 19.47
N ILE A 41 -1.21 4.92 18.57
CA ILE A 41 -0.26 5.17 17.47
C ILE A 41 0.33 6.56 17.66
N ASN A 42 1.65 6.68 17.72
CA ASN A 42 2.31 7.99 17.84
C ASN A 42 2.50 8.66 16.48
N SER A 43 3.02 9.89 16.48
CA SER A 43 3.29 10.68 15.25
C SER A 43 4.32 10.04 14.31
N SER A 44 5.10 9.06 14.77
CA SER A 44 6.02 8.27 13.95
C SER A 44 5.39 6.97 13.41
N ASN A 45 4.08 6.81 13.57
CA ASN A 45 3.32 5.60 13.23
C ASN A 45 3.71 4.34 14.03
N ASN A 46 4.32 4.49 15.21
CA ASN A 46 4.63 3.35 16.07
C ASN A 46 3.44 3.02 16.96
N ALA A 47 3.02 1.75 16.96
CA ALA A 47 1.95 1.26 17.82
C ALA A 47 2.45 0.83 19.20
N THR A 48 1.62 1.05 20.23
CA THR A 48 1.71 0.37 21.53
C THR A 48 0.39 -0.30 21.83
N TYR A 49 0.39 -1.62 22.03
CA TYR A 49 -0.78 -2.43 22.34
C TYR A 49 -0.94 -2.63 23.84
N TYR A 50 -2.19 -2.60 24.32
CA TYR A 50 -2.55 -2.70 25.72
C TYR A 50 -3.34 -3.99 25.93
N LEU A 51 -2.77 -4.91 26.71
CA LEU A 51 -3.33 -6.23 26.94
C LEU A 51 -3.93 -6.30 28.34
N TYR A 52 -5.15 -6.80 28.43
CA TYR A 52 -5.90 -6.90 29.68
C TYR A 52 -6.09 -8.35 30.11
N ASP A 53 -6.19 -8.58 31.41
CA ASP A 53 -6.63 -9.87 31.96
C ASP A 53 -8.15 -10.09 31.78
N ARG A 54 -8.65 -11.26 32.21
CA ARG A 54 -10.08 -11.60 32.12
C ARG A 54 -10.99 -10.71 32.99
N ASN A 55 -10.44 -10.05 34.00
CA ASN A 55 -11.16 -9.12 34.87
C ASN A 55 -11.12 -7.68 34.33
N GLY A 56 -10.43 -7.45 33.20
CA GLY A 56 -10.30 -6.14 32.58
C GLY A 56 -9.16 -5.29 33.13
N ASN A 57 -8.26 -5.83 33.95
CA ASN A 57 -7.09 -5.09 34.43
C ASN A 57 -5.97 -5.09 33.39
N LEU A 58 -5.28 -3.96 33.24
CA LEU A 58 -4.14 -3.85 32.34
C LEU A 58 -3.01 -4.78 32.82
N LYS A 59 -2.66 -5.76 32.00
CA LYS A 59 -1.62 -6.76 32.26
C LYS A 59 -0.28 -6.35 31.67
N ARG A 60 -0.27 -5.81 30.43
CA ARG A 60 0.98 -5.49 29.71
C ARG A 60 0.77 -4.40 28.66
N LYS A 61 1.82 -3.62 28.39
CA LYS A 61 1.95 -2.77 27.22
C LYS A 61 3.03 -3.33 26.30
N VAL A 62 2.76 -3.42 25.00
CA VAL A 62 3.67 -4.00 24.01
C VAL A 62 3.90 -3.00 22.89
N PRO A 63 5.09 -2.40 22.76
CA PRO A 63 5.44 -1.62 21.57
C PRO A 63 5.60 -2.59 20.38
N SER A 64 5.10 -2.19 19.20
CA SER A 64 5.41 -2.91 17.95
C SER A 64 6.55 -2.22 17.20
N SER A 65 7.36 -3.04 16.54
CA SER A 65 8.44 -2.64 15.64
C SER A 65 7.97 -2.44 14.19
N GLY A 66 6.76 -2.89 13.85
CA GLY A 66 6.19 -2.80 12.50
C GLY A 66 5.05 -1.81 12.42
N TYR A 67 4.40 -1.78 11.25
CA TYR A 67 3.15 -1.04 11.09
C TYR A 67 2.09 -1.53 12.10
N PRO A 68 1.28 -0.62 12.66
CA PRO A 68 0.09 -1.01 13.44
C PRO A 68 -0.79 -2.00 12.67
N VAL A 69 -1.27 -3.03 13.36
CA VAL A 69 -2.13 -4.09 12.83
C VAL A 69 -3.39 -4.19 13.68
N PHE A 70 -4.51 -4.44 13.03
CA PHE A 70 -5.82 -4.60 13.64
C PHE A 70 -6.48 -5.86 13.10
N THR A 71 -7.33 -6.49 13.90
CA THR A 71 -7.98 -7.74 13.51
C THR A 71 -9.44 -7.72 13.94
N SER A 72 -10.28 -8.47 13.22
CA SER A 72 -11.69 -8.66 13.59
C SER A 72 -11.87 -9.30 14.96
N SER A 73 -10.96 -10.20 15.32
CA SER A 73 -10.96 -10.88 16.62
C SER A 73 -9.58 -11.45 16.95
N SER A 74 -9.40 -11.87 18.20
CA SER A 74 -8.19 -12.54 18.69
C SER A 74 -8.54 -13.52 19.81
N ILE A 75 -7.74 -14.57 19.98
CA ILE A 75 -7.79 -15.48 21.16
C ILE A 75 -6.63 -15.19 22.12
N GLU A 76 -6.78 -15.62 23.39
CA GLU A 76 -5.76 -15.44 24.43
C GLU A 76 -4.45 -16.16 24.05
N GLY A 77 -3.31 -15.45 24.15
CA GLY A 77 -1.98 -15.94 23.81
C GLY A 77 -1.58 -15.81 22.32
N TRP A 78 -2.54 -15.46 21.45
CA TRP A 78 -2.36 -15.30 20.01
C TRP A 78 -2.91 -13.95 19.54
N GLU A 79 -2.48 -12.89 20.23
CA GLU A 79 -2.99 -11.54 20.07
C GLU A 79 -2.44 -10.83 18.84
N THR A 80 -3.17 -9.80 18.39
CA THR A 80 -2.92 -9.03 17.16
C THR A 80 -1.50 -8.52 16.99
N TYR A 81 -0.85 -8.05 18.06
CA TYR A 81 0.48 -7.45 17.98
C TYR A 81 1.55 -8.40 17.39
N LYS A 82 1.33 -9.72 17.51
CA LYS A 82 2.22 -10.77 16.98
C LYS A 82 2.35 -10.75 15.47
N LEU A 83 1.34 -10.23 14.77
CA LEU A 83 1.38 -10.07 13.31
C LEU A 83 2.41 -9.07 12.80
N SER A 84 2.99 -8.25 13.68
CA SER A 84 3.93 -7.17 13.31
C SER A 84 5.21 -7.17 14.16
N ASP A 85 5.46 -8.26 14.89
CA ASP A 85 6.61 -8.37 15.79
C ASP A 85 7.87 -8.92 15.10
N ASN A 86 7.79 -9.21 13.80
CA ASN A 86 8.84 -9.82 12.97
C ASN A 86 9.35 -11.17 13.52
N ASN A 87 8.57 -11.86 14.34
CA ASN A 87 8.92 -13.15 14.91
C ASN A 87 8.03 -14.26 14.33
N PRO A 88 8.52 -15.05 13.35
CA PRO A 88 7.73 -16.11 12.73
C PRO A 88 7.42 -17.28 13.67
N GLY A 89 8.01 -17.31 14.88
CA GLY A 89 7.69 -18.28 15.92
C GLY A 89 6.49 -17.90 16.78
N THR A 90 5.92 -16.70 16.62
CA THR A 90 4.66 -16.33 17.27
C THR A 90 3.53 -16.26 16.24
N LEU A 91 2.29 -16.38 16.73
CA LEU A 91 1.11 -16.53 15.87
C LEU A 91 -0.01 -15.66 16.40
N TRP A 92 -0.76 -15.06 15.48
CA TRP A 92 -2.10 -14.55 15.73
C TRP A 92 -3.15 -15.56 15.26
N SER A 93 -4.29 -15.57 15.95
CA SER A 93 -5.49 -16.30 15.52
C SER A 93 -6.74 -15.50 15.81
N SER A 94 -7.64 -15.50 14.83
CA SER A 94 -9.04 -15.18 15.06
C SER A 94 -9.69 -16.11 16.10
N LYS A 95 -10.91 -15.79 16.52
CA LYS A 95 -11.79 -16.72 17.23
C LYS A 95 -12.31 -17.81 16.26
N ASN A 96 -12.67 -18.97 16.82
CA ASN A 96 -13.36 -20.02 16.06
C ASN A 96 -14.74 -19.52 15.64
N LYS A 97 -15.10 -19.77 14.39
CA LYS A 97 -16.44 -19.43 13.86
C LYS A 97 -17.41 -20.59 13.78
N GLY A 98 -16.95 -21.83 13.94
CA GLY A 98 -17.77 -23.04 13.80
C GLY A 98 -18.16 -23.39 12.36
N THR A 99 -18.16 -22.42 11.44
CA THR A 99 -18.34 -22.62 9.98
C THR A 99 -17.20 -21.95 9.21
N ASP A 100 -17.01 -22.35 7.95
CA ASP A 100 -16.02 -21.73 7.07
C ASP A 100 -16.53 -20.44 6.42
N SER A 101 -17.83 -20.15 6.43
CA SER A 101 -18.44 -19.04 5.69
C SER A 101 -18.41 -17.69 6.40
N GLU A 102 -17.98 -17.66 7.66
CA GLU A 102 -17.88 -16.41 8.43
C GLU A 102 -16.65 -15.61 8.03
N ALA A 103 -16.77 -14.28 8.11
CA ALA A 103 -15.67 -13.39 7.78
C ALA A 103 -14.73 -13.15 8.97
N GLU A 104 -13.44 -13.11 8.69
CA GLU A 104 -12.39 -12.58 9.57
C GLU A 104 -11.42 -11.76 8.73
N TRP A 105 -10.74 -10.79 9.34
CA TRP A 105 -9.82 -9.92 8.64
C TRP A 105 -8.65 -9.49 9.49
N VAL A 106 -7.57 -9.17 8.79
CA VAL A 106 -6.36 -8.54 9.32
C VAL A 106 -6.14 -7.27 8.52
N ALA A 107 -6.00 -6.13 9.19
CA ALA A 107 -5.76 -4.82 8.59
C ALA A 107 -4.45 -4.22 9.11
N VAL A 108 -3.75 -3.46 8.28
CA VAL A 108 -2.49 -2.77 8.60
C VAL A 108 -2.67 -1.29 8.33
N ASP A 109 -2.29 -0.43 9.28
CA ASP A 109 -2.17 1.03 9.10
C ASP A 109 -0.74 1.41 8.73
N ILE A 110 -0.52 1.85 7.49
CA ILE A 110 0.80 2.33 7.07
C ILE A 110 1.09 3.78 7.49
N GLY A 111 0.16 4.41 8.21
CA GLY A 111 0.30 5.70 8.89
C GLY A 111 -0.04 6.92 8.04
N LYS A 112 0.10 6.79 6.72
CA LYS A 112 -0.27 7.81 5.75
C LYS A 112 -0.68 7.15 4.43
N SER A 113 -1.56 7.80 3.69
CA SER A 113 -1.90 7.38 2.33
C SER A 113 -0.62 7.28 1.49
N SER A 114 -0.35 6.10 0.92
CA SER A 114 0.87 5.83 0.16
C SER A 114 0.57 4.92 -1.02
N ILE A 115 1.50 4.86 -1.99
CA ILE A 115 1.47 3.84 -3.02
C ILE A 115 1.85 2.50 -2.38
N VAL A 116 1.00 1.50 -2.54
CA VAL A 116 1.21 0.14 -2.03
C VAL A 116 1.50 -0.80 -3.20
N SER A 117 2.58 -1.58 -3.09
CA SER A 117 3.03 -2.50 -4.14
C SER A 117 2.74 -3.96 -3.82
N GLY A 118 2.35 -4.29 -2.59
CA GLY A 118 1.97 -5.65 -2.26
C GLY A 118 1.79 -5.94 -0.78
N VAL A 119 1.42 -7.18 -0.50
CA VAL A 119 1.27 -7.76 0.84
C VAL A 119 2.01 -9.08 0.90
N GLN A 120 2.74 -9.30 1.99
CA GLN A 120 3.33 -10.59 2.34
C GLN A 120 2.59 -11.18 3.53
N LEU A 121 2.20 -12.45 3.43
CA LEU A 121 1.56 -13.22 4.50
C LEU A 121 2.42 -14.41 4.87
N THR A 122 2.77 -14.52 6.15
CA THR A 122 3.44 -15.70 6.69
C THR A 122 2.40 -16.57 7.39
N PRO A 123 2.08 -17.76 6.87
CA PRO A 123 1.03 -18.62 7.43
C PRO A 123 1.50 -19.38 8.68
N ARG A 124 0.55 -19.90 9.45
CA ARG A 124 0.81 -20.94 10.47
C ARG A 124 1.01 -22.30 9.78
N GLY A 125 2.15 -22.51 9.14
CA GLY A 125 2.35 -23.69 8.30
C GLY A 125 1.18 -23.85 7.32
N LYS A 126 0.62 -25.06 7.18
CA LYS A 126 -0.52 -25.32 6.26
C LYS A 126 -1.91 -25.07 6.86
N LEU A 127 -2.00 -24.68 8.13
CA LEU A 127 -3.26 -24.64 8.88
C LEU A 127 -3.91 -23.25 8.83
N ALA A 128 -5.24 -23.23 8.87
CA ALA A 128 -6.08 -22.06 9.12
C ALA A 128 -5.76 -20.79 8.31
N PHE A 129 -5.13 -20.95 7.15
CA PHE A 129 -5.02 -19.90 6.14
C PHE A 129 -6.34 -19.79 5.37
N PRO A 130 -6.79 -18.58 4.99
CA PRO A 130 -8.08 -18.42 4.34
C PRO A 130 -8.11 -19.09 2.97
N VAL A 131 -9.19 -19.81 2.70
CA VAL A 131 -9.43 -20.52 1.43
C VAL A 131 -9.93 -19.55 0.36
N ASN A 132 -10.80 -18.62 0.74
CA ASN A 132 -11.24 -17.53 -0.11
C ASN A 132 -11.00 -16.22 0.63
N PHE A 133 -10.35 -15.26 -0.02
CA PHE A 133 -10.08 -13.95 0.57
C PHE A 133 -9.89 -12.90 -0.51
N LYS A 134 -9.97 -11.65 -0.07
CA LYS A 134 -9.65 -10.47 -0.87
C LYS A 134 -8.59 -9.64 -0.19
N ILE A 135 -7.77 -8.94 -0.96
CA ILE A 135 -6.95 -7.85 -0.43
C ILE A 135 -7.61 -6.53 -0.82
N GLN A 136 -7.77 -5.66 0.16
CA GLN A 136 -8.52 -4.41 0.02
C GLN A 136 -7.71 -3.24 0.56
N SER A 137 -7.94 -2.05 0.00
CA SER A 137 -7.37 -0.79 0.49
C SER A 137 -8.44 0.15 1.03
N SER A 138 -8.03 1.08 1.88
CA SER A 138 -8.88 2.12 2.45
C SER A 138 -8.06 3.36 2.83
N GLU A 139 -8.71 4.52 2.86
CA GLU A 139 -8.14 5.76 3.39
C GLU A 139 -8.54 6.01 4.87
N ASP A 140 -9.64 5.40 5.32
CA ASP A 140 -10.32 5.72 6.58
C ASP A 140 -10.53 4.50 7.52
N ALA A 141 -10.21 3.29 7.05
CA ALA A 141 -10.50 2.00 7.70
C ALA A 141 -11.99 1.65 7.85
N GLU A 142 -12.89 2.44 7.27
CA GLU A 142 -14.34 2.22 7.30
C GLU A 142 -14.86 1.79 5.93
N THR A 143 -14.46 2.52 4.88
CA THR A 143 -14.80 2.25 3.50
C THR A 143 -13.65 1.52 2.82
N TRP A 144 -13.94 0.34 2.27
CA TRP A 144 -12.93 -0.56 1.72
C TRP A 144 -13.19 -0.84 0.25
N ALA A 145 -12.14 -0.77 -0.57
CA ALA A 145 -12.19 -1.10 -1.99
C ALA A 145 -11.39 -2.38 -2.27
N ASP A 146 -11.94 -3.26 -3.11
CA ASP A 146 -11.22 -4.43 -3.63
C ASP A 146 -10.05 -3.97 -4.49
N ILE A 147 -8.84 -4.48 -4.20
CA ILE A 147 -7.69 -4.23 -5.06
C ILE A 147 -7.84 -5.09 -6.32
N PRO A 148 -7.74 -4.51 -7.54
CA PRO A 148 -7.90 -5.25 -8.79
C PRO A 148 -6.96 -6.47 -8.87
N GLY A 149 -7.52 -7.62 -9.23
CA GLY A 149 -6.78 -8.89 -9.34
C GLY A 149 -6.47 -9.59 -8.02
N GLN A 150 -6.77 -8.98 -6.86
CA GLN A 150 -6.41 -9.52 -5.54
C GLN A 150 -7.61 -10.20 -4.85
N SER A 151 -8.36 -11.02 -5.60
CA SER A 151 -9.46 -11.85 -5.10
C SER A 151 -9.14 -13.32 -5.36
N TYR A 152 -9.05 -14.11 -4.30
CA TYR A 152 -8.58 -15.49 -4.34
C TYR A 152 -9.69 -16.44 -3.92
N SER A 153 -9.81 -17.55 -4.65
CA SER A 153 -10.78 -18.61 -4.38
C SER A 153 -10.09 -19.97 -4.43
N ASN A 154 -10.44 -20.85 -3.50
CA ASN A 154 -9.80 -22.16 -3.33
C ASN A 154 -8.27 -22.06 -3.25
N TYR A 155 -7.78 -21.02 -2.58
CA TYR A 155 -6.36 -20.77 -2.45
C TYR A 155 -5.69 -21.89 -1.66
N ILE A 156 -4.59 -22.42 -2.20
CA ILE A 156 -3.85 -23.53 -1.60
C ILE A 156 -2.70 -22.95 -0.79
N ASN A 157 -2.77 -23.10 0.53
CA ASN A 157 -1.66 -22.79 1.41
C ASN A 157 -0.71 -23.99 1.50
N ASP A 158 0.49 -23.85 0.94
CA ASP A 158 1.55 -24.86 1.02
C ASP A 158 2.43 -24.71 2.29
N GLY A 159 2.16 -23.69 3.10
CA GLY A 159 2.88 -23.37 4.33
C GLY A 159 4.12 -22.51 4.13
N SER A 160 4.42 -22.09 2.91
CA SER A 160 5.46 -21.11 2.62
C SER A 160 4.94 -19.68 2.79
N VAL A 161 5.85 -18.71 2.75
CA VAL A 161 5.49 -17.28 2.77
C VAL A 161 4.85 -16.91 1.43
N HIS A 162 3.66 -16.30 1.48
CA HIS A 162 2.93 -15.87 0.29
C HIS A 162 3.19 -14.40 0.01
N ASN A 163 3.59 -14.06 -1.21
CA ASN A 163 3.78 -12.68 -1.66
C ASN A 163 2.72 -12.35 -2.71
N PHE A 164 1.97 -11.28 -2.46
CA PHE A 164 0.91 -10.78 -3.32
C PHE A 164 1.33 -9.40 -3.84
N GLU A 165 1.80 -9.34 -5.09
CA GLU A 165 2.22 -8.11 -5.75
C GLU A 165 1.03 -7.44 -6.45
N PHE A 166 1.04 -6.10 -6.46
CA PHE A 166 0.00 -5.29 -7.08
C PHE A 166 0.50 -4.69 -8.39
N ASP A 167 -0.08 -5.13 -9.51
CA ASP A 167 0.29 -4.66 -10.84
C ASP A 167 -0.32 -3.29 -11.21
N SER A 168 -1.30 -2.84 -10.43
CA SER A 168 -1.99 -1.56 -10.63
C SER A 168 -1.66 -0.58 -9.51
N LEU A 169 -1.80 0.73 -9.78
CA LEU A 169 -1.65 1.76 -8.76
C LEU A 169 -2.70 1.58 -7.66
N VAL A 170 -2.23 1.18 -6.49
CA VAL A 170 -3.01 1.13 -5.26
C VAL A 170 -2.54 2.27 -4.37
N VAL A 171 -3.47 3.15 -4.00
CA VAL A 171 -3.24 4.24 -3.05
C VAL A 171 -4.18 4.03 -1.87
N GLY A 172 -3.62 4.03 -0.66
CA GLY A 172 -4.40 3.91 0.57
C GLY A 172 -3.51 4.04 1.79
N ARG A 173 -4.14 4.26 2.95
CA ARG A 173 -3.49 4.27 4.26
C ARG A 173 -3.65 2.93 4.98
N TYR A 174 -4.73 2.21 4.70
CA TYR A 174 -5.01 0.93 5.32
C TYR A 174 -5.07 -0.15 4.26
N ILE A 175 -4.49 -1.30 4.55
CA ILE A 175 -4.55 -2.49 3.70
C ILE A 175 -5.07 -3.64 4.56
N ARG A 176 -6.08 -4.37 4.08
CA ARG A 176 -6.57 -5.56 4.78
C ARG A 176 -6.61 -6.79 3.90
N VAL A 177 -6.41 -7.93 4.54
CA VAL A 177 -6.78 -9.24 4.04
C VAL A 177 -8.14 -9.58 4.63
N TYR A 178 -9.15 -9.70 3.79
CA TYR A 178 -10.53 -9.99 4.16
C TYR A 178 -10.87 -11.42 3.77
N ALA A 179 -10.85 -12.33 4.76
CA ALA A 179 -11.20 -13.73 4.55
C ALA A 179 -12.72 -13.87 4.44
N THR A 180 -13.16 -14.49 3.34
CA THR A 180 -14.58 -14.83 3.08
C THR A 180 -14.84 -16.32 3.19
N LYS A 181 -13.78 -17.13 3.26
CA LYS A 181 -13.86 -18.55 3.58
C LYS A 181 -12.66 -18.96 4.41
N LEU A 182 -12.90 -19.39 5.65
CA LEU A 182 -11.85 -19.71 6.63
C LEU A 182 -11.21 -21.08 6.39
N GLY A 183 -9.97 -21.21 6.84
CA GLY A 183 -9.25 -22.48 6.84
C GLY A 183 -9.49 -23.25 8.14
N LYS A 184 -9.19 -24.56 8.11
CA LYS A 184 -9.23 -25.41 9.31
C LYS A 184 -7.90 -25.40 10.05
N ASP A 185 -7.96 -25.35 11.37
CA ASP A 185 -6.81 -25.65 12.22
C ASP A 185 -6.68 -27.17 12.50
N ASP A 186 -5.69 -27.53 13.31
CA ASP A 186 -5.40 -28.89 13.78
C ASP A 186 -6.48 -29.48 14.71
N GLY A 187 -7.32 -28.63 15.32
CA GLY A 187 -8.50 -29.04 16.07
C GLY A 187 -9.76 -29.23 15.22
N GLY A 188 -9.69 -28.94 13.91
CA GLY A 188 -10.81 -29.02 12.98
C GLY A 188 -11.77 -27.83 13.04
N GLY A 189 -11.46 -26.80 13.83
CA GLY A 189 -12.24 -25.56 13.87
C GLY A 189 -11.88 -24.62 12.73
N TYR A 190 -12.70 -23.60 12.50
CA TYR A 190 -12.53 -22.65 11.39
C TYR A 190 -12.02 -21.30 11.90
N TYR A 191 -10.85 -20.92 11.40
CA TYR A 191 -10.09 -19.75 11.85
C TYR A 191 -9.41 -19.05 10.68
N PHE A 192 -8.94 -17.83 10.95
CA PHE A 192 -7.88 -17.17 10.20
C PHE A 192 -6.65 -17.06 11.12
N GLN A 193 -5.53 -17.68 10.72
CA GLN A 193 -4.29 -17.68 11.49
C GLN A 193 -3.10 -17.31 10.61
N LEU A 194 -2.23 -16.47 11.15
CA LEU A 194 -1.00 -16.02 10.50
C LEU A 194 0.10 -15.84 11.55
N ALA A 195 1.34 -16.00 11.14
CA ALA A 195 2.51 -15.62 11.92
C ALA A 195 2.84 -14.12 11.75
N ASP A 196 2.74 -13.60 10.53
CA ASP A 196 3.18 -12.24 10.20
C ASP A 196 2.39 -11.70 9.00
N VAL A 197 2.17 -10.38 8.95
CA VAL A 197 1.64 -9.63 7.81
C VAL A 197 2.54 -8.42 7.56
N LYS A 198 2.99 -8.26 6.31
CA LYS A 198 3.77 -7.09 5.89
C LYS A 198 3.15 -6.42 4.69
N VAL A 199 3.05 -5.10 4.73
CA VAL A 199 2.63 -4.28 3.60
C VAL A 199 3.88 -3.63 2.98
N GLN A 200 4.01 -3.76 1.67
CA GLN A 200 5.08 -3.13 0.90
C GLN A 200 4.58 -1.80 0.31
N VAL A 201 5.28 -0.72 0.63
CA VAL A 201 5.05 0.59 0.02
C VAL A 201 6.12 0.87 -1.03
N SER A 202 5.75 1.59 -2.08
CA SER A 202 6.66 1.98 -3.15
C SER A 202 6.67 3.49 -3.32
N ALA A 203 7.79 4.06 -3.73
CA ALA A 203 7.86 5.44 -4.16
C ALA A 203 7.46 5.62 -5.64
N ALA A 204 7.22 4.52 -6.36
CA ALA A 204 6.84 4.56 -7.77
C ALA A 204 5.79 3.51 -8.12
N ALA A 205 4.95 3.83 -9.11
CA ALA A 205 4.02 2.90 -9.74
C ALA A 205 3.91 3.19 -11.23
N ALA A 206 3.31 2.27 -11.97
CA ALA A 206 3.08 2.42 -13.39
C ALA A 206 1.71 1.84 -13.78
N SER A 207 1.24 2.18 -14.98
CA SER A 207 0.01 1.62 -15.56
C SER A 207 0.11 0.12 -15.85
N SER A 208 1.31 -0.35 -16.15
CA SER A 208 1.62 -1.76 -16.39
C SER A 208 3.11 -2.01 -16.20
N THR A 209 3.49 -3.27 -16.06
CA THR A 209 4.89 -3.68 -15.87
C THR A 209 5.16 -4.97 -16.63
N THR A 210 6.29 -5.01 -17.35
CA THR A 210 6.85 -6.26 -17.89
C THR A 210 7.57 -7.03 -16.79
N ASN A 211 7.35 -8.34 -16.73
CA ASN A 211 7.98 -9.21 -15.73
C ASN A 211 9.51 -9.04 -15.71
N GLY A 212 10.08 -8.87 -14.52
CA GLY A 212 11.51 -8.62 -14.31
C GLY A 212 11.94 -7.15 -14.40
N TRP A 213 11.11 -6.26 -14.97
CA TRP A 213 11.39 -4.83 -15.12
C TRP A 213 10.35 -3.97 -14.34
N PRO A 214 10.29 -4.10 -12.99
CA PRO A 214 9.25 -3.50 -12.15
C PRO A 214 9.36 -1.99 -11.99
N ALA A 215 8.26 -1.33 -11.62
CA ALA A 215 8.22 0.12 -11.42
C ALA A 215 9.19 0.61 -10.32
N SER A 216 9.62 -0.25 -9.41
CA SER A 216 10.65 0.07 -8.41
C SER A 216 11.99 0.45 -9.04
N ARG A 217 12.28 0.02 -10.28
CA ARG A 217 13.48 0.40 -11.03
C ARG A 217 13.52 1.88 -11.41
N LEU A 218 12.38 2.58 -11.40
CA LEU A 218 12.33 4.01 -11.68
C LEU A 218 13.03 4.84 -10.60
N VAL A 219 13.18 4.31 -9.39
CA VAL A 219 13.62 5.06 -8.20
C VAL A 219 14.69 4.31 -7.41
N ASP A 220 15.34 3.32 -8.01
CA ASP A 220 16.36 2.49 -7.33
C ASP A 220 17.78 3.09 -7.41
N GLN A 221 17.91 4.27 -8.01
CA GLN A 221 19.15 5.01 -8.19
C GLN A 221 20.18 4.29 -9.07
N ASN A 222 19.73 3.30 -9.85
CA ASN A 222 20.59 2.52 -10.71
C ASN A 222 20.21 2.72 -12.19
N PRO A 223 20.96 3.55 -12.95
CA PRO A 223 20.64 3.82 -14.35
C PRO A 223 20.89 2.63 -15.30
N SER A 224 21.36 1.48 -14.80
CA SER A 224 21.52 0.25 -15.59
C SER A 224 20.31 -0.68 -15.52
N THR A 225 19.40 -0.45 -14.58
CA THR A 225 18.14 -1.19 -14.48
C THR A 225 17.03 -0.47 -15.21
N VAL A 226 15.98 -1.20 -15.55
CA VAL A 226 14.92 -0.73 -16.46
C VAL A 226 13.57 -1.05 -15.85
N TRP A 227 12.66 -0.08 -15.89
CA TRP A 227 11.24 -0.34 -15.89
C TRP A 227 10.71 -0.33 -17.34
N SER A 228 9.79 -1.23 -17.65
CA SER A 228 9.03 -1.19 -18.91
C SER A 228 7.55 -1.46 -18.67
N SER A 229 6.71 -0.73 -19.39
CA SER A 229 5.32 -1.11 -19.61
C SER A 229 5.21 -2.47 -20.30
N LEU A 230 3.99 -3.00 -20.39
CA LEU A 230 3.67 -4.06 -21.34
C LEU A 230 3.72 -3.52 -22.79
N ALA A 231 3.92 -4.42 -23.75
CA ALA A 231 3.89 -4.11 -25.18
C ALA A 231 2.48 -3.69 -25.61
N ARG A 232 2.38 -2.66 -26.45
CA ARG A 232 1.13 -2.19 -27.04
C ARG A 232 1.18 -2.16 -28.56
N TYR A 233 0.01 -2.33 -29.15
CA TYR A 233 -0.25 -2.19 -30.59
C TYR A 233 -1.67 -1.60 -30.72
N PRO A 234 -1.85 -0.39 -31.29
CA PRO A 234 -0.89 0.47 -31.98
C PRO A 234 -0.05 1.37 -31.06
N ALA A 235 0.86 2.17 -31.64
CA ALA A 235 1.67 3.17 -30.93
C ALA A 235 0.84 4.21 -30.16
N ALA A 236 -0.34 4.55 -30.68
CA ALA A 236 -1.30 5.45 -30.04
C ALA A 236 -2.04 4.72 -28.90
N SER A 237 -1.27 4.32 -27.89
CA SER A 237 -1.72 3.66 -26.67
C SER A 237 -1.27 4.46 -25.46
N THR A 238 -2.01 4.33 -24.35
CA THR A 238 -1.69 5.05 -23.11
C THR A 238 -0.87 4.19 -22.17
N GLU A 239 0.20 4.75 -21.63
CA GLU A 239 0.93 4.24 -20.47
C GLU A 239 1.37 5.43 -19.61
N TRP A 240 1.57 5.21 -18.31
CA TRP A 240 2.06 6.23 -17.41
C TRP A 240 2.95 5.64 -16.31
N VAL A 241 3.81 6.49 -15.79
CA VAL A 241 4.61 6.23 -14.58
C VAL A 241 4.41 7.37 -13.59
N VAL A 242 4.33 7.06 -12.31
CA VAL A 242 4.20 8.03 -11.21
C VAL A 242 5.31 7.82 -10.20
N VAL A 243 5.82 8.93 -9.66
CA VAL A 243 6.70 8.95 -8.49
C VAL A 243 6.07 9.78 -7.36
N ASP A 244 6.10 9.23 -6.15
CA ASP A 244 5.70 9.86 -4.89
C ASP A 244 6.90 10.58 -4.27
N ALA A 245 6.78 11.90 -4.05
CA ALA A 245 7.79 12.72 -3.39
C ALA A 245 7.85 12.50 -1.86
N GLY A 246 6.97 11.67 -1.32
CA GLY A 246 6.85 11.24 0.08
C GLY A 246 5.95 12.14 0.93
N THR A 247 5.92 13.43 0.61
CA THR A 247 5.06 14.47 1.20
C THR A 247 4.73 15.52 0.13
N THR A 248 3.65 16.28 0.34
CA THR A 248 3.37 17.46 -0.49
C THR A 248 4.47 18.50 -0.28
N GLN A 249 5.06 18.98 -1.38
CA GLN A 249 6.13 19.97 -1.37
C GLN A 249 6.16 20.75 -2.69
N MET A 250 6.99 21.79 -2.76
CA MET A 250 7.28 22.48 -4.02
C MET A 250 8.16 21.59 -4.90
N ILE A 251 7.77 21.44 -6.16
CA ILE A 251 8.49 20.63 -7.16
C ILE A 251 8.77 21.53 -8.36
N GLY A 252 10.05 21.75 -8.66
CA GLY A 252 10.51 22.60 -9.75
C GLY A 252 10.70 21.89 -11.10
N GLY A 253 10.67 20.56 -11.13
CA GLY A 253 10.82 19.79 -12.36
C GLY A 253 11.02 18.30 -12.15
N ILE A 254 11.37 17.60 -13.22
CA ILE A 254 11.78 16.20 -13.18
C ILE A 254 13.02 15.94 -14.03
N GLN A 255 13.74 14.88 -13.69
CA GLN A 255 14.83 14.33 -14.50
C GLN A 255 14.53 12.86 -14.79
N ILE A 256 14.65 12.46 -16.05
CA ILE A 256 14.33 11.12 -16.53
C ILE A 256 15.53 10.55 -17.30
N THR A 257 15.92 9.33 -16.98
CA THR A 257 16.92 8.58 -17.74
C THR A 257 16.21 7.59 -18.66
N PRO A 258 16.27 7.76 -19.99
CA PRO A 258 15.67 6.81 -20.93
C PRO A 258 16.47 5.51 -20.99
N ARG A 259 15.85 4.43 -21.48
CA ARG A 259 16.56 3.19 -21.86
C ARG A 259 17.26 3.36 -23.21
N GLY A 260 18.34 4.15 -23.23
CA GLY A 260 18.97 4.55 -24.49
C GLY A 260 17.95 5.19 -25.42
N ASN A 261 17.94 4.82 -26.72
CA ASN A 261 17.00 5.37 -27.70
C ASN A 261 15.64 4.63 -27.77
N LEU A 262 15.42 3.64 -26.89
CA LEU A 262 14.30 2.71 -26.99
C LEU A 262 13.16 3.09 -26.05
N GLY A 263 11.92 2.82 -26.49
CA GLY A 263 10.73 2.82 -25.64
C GLY A 263 10.39 4.15 -24.95
N PHE A 264 11.03 5.27 -25.29
CA PHE A 264 10.69 6.57 -24.72
C PHE A 264 9.42 7.14 -25.40
N PRO A 265 8.47 7.73 -24.67
CA PRO A 265 7.20 8.16 -25.24
C PRO A 265 7.40 9.31 -26.24
N VAL A 266 6.61 9.26 -27.31
CA VAL A 266 6.63 10.23 -28.41
C VAL A 266 5.70 11.40 -28.11
N ASP A 267 4.50 11.10 -27.63
CA ASP A 267 3.53 12.11 -27.18
C ASP A 267 3.23 11.84 -25.70
N PHE A 268 3.46 12.83 -24.84
CA PHE A 268 3.24 12.72 -23.39
C PHE A 268 3.03 14.07 -22.72
N THR A 269 2.41 14.04 -21.54
CA THR A 269 2.25 15.20 -20.66
C THR A 269 2.78 14.88 -19.26
N ILE A 270 3.42 15.85 -18.61
CA ILE A 270 3.81 15.75 -17.20
C ILE A 270 2.69 16.34 -16.36
N GLN A 271 2.22 15.56 -15.38
CA GLN A 271 1.08 15.90 -14.54
C GLN A 271 1.46 15.84 -13.06
N SER A 272 0.79 16.65 -12.26
CA SER A 272 0.95 16.68 -10.80
C SER A 272 -0.33 16.26 -10.08
N SER A 273 -0.19 15.78 -8.85
CA SER A 273 -1.31 15.40 -7.99
C SER A 273 -0.92 15.47 -6.50
N ASN A 274 -1.93 15.63 -5.64
CA ASN A 274 -1.78 15.52 -4.18
C ASN A 274 -2.32 14.19 -3.62
N ASP A 275 -3.10 13.43 -4.40
CA ASP A 275 -3.80 12.22 -3.96
C ASP A 275 -3.56 10.99 -4.87
N ALA A 276 -2.78 11.17 -5.95
CA ALA A 276 -2.53 10.20 -7.02
C ALA A 276 -3.80 9.68 -7.73
N LYS A 277 -4.95 10.33 -7.53
CA LYS A 277 -6.25 10.00 -8.14
C LYS A 277 -6.67 11.09 -9.12
N SER A 278 -6.63 12.34 -8.68
CA SER A 278 -6.91 13.52 -9.50
C SER A 278 -5.61 14.15 -9.99
N TRP A 279 -5.53 14.38 -11.30
CA TRP A 279 -4.30 14.80 -11.97
C TRP A 279 -4.51 16.12 -12.70
N THR A 280 -3.50 16.98 -12.68
CA THR A 280 -3.49 18.27 -13.38
C THR A 280 -2.26 18.37 -14.26
N ASP A 281 -2.47 18.75 -15.53
CA ASP A 281 -1.40 19.04 -16.48
C ASP A 281 -0.56 20.22 -15.98
N ILE A 282 0.76 20.06 -16.01
CA ILE A 282 1.68 21.14 -15.64
C ILE A 282 1.85 22.07 -16.86
N GLU A 283 1.66 23.37 -16.65
CA GLU A 283 1.73 24.38 -17.73
C GLU A 283 3.01 24.24 -18.56
N GLY A 284 2.85 24.09 -19.87
CA GLY A 284 3.96 23.98 -20.83
C GLY A 284 4.67 22.62 -20.84
N GLN A 285 4.16 21.61 -20.14
CA GLN A 285 4.76 20.27 -20.06
C GLN A 285 4.01 19.20 -20.88
N SER A 286 3.47 19.60 -22.03
CA SER A 286 2.88 18.69 -23.03
C SER A 286 3.77 18.64 -24.27
N TYR A 287 4.15 17.44 -24.67
CA TYR A 287 5.12 17.18 -25.72
C TYR A 287 4.49 16.31 -26.80
N SER A 288 4.71 16.66 -28.07
CA SER A 288 4.31 15.84 -29.22
C SER A 288 5.46 15.70 -30.20
N GLY A 289 5.61 14.51 -30.79
CA GLY A 289 6.73 14.19 -31.66
C GLY A 289 8.09 14.26 -30.95
N TYR A 290 8.12 14.03 -29.63
CA TYR A 290 9.33 14.16 -28.84
C TYR A 290 10.39 13.16 -29.31
N THR A 291 11.58 13.67 -29.62
CA THR A 291 12.70 12.84 -30.12
C THR A 291 13.62 12.46 -28.97
N ASN A 292 13.69 11.16 -28.69
CA ASN A 292 14.66 10.62 -27.74
C ASN A 292 16.02 10.40 -28.43
N ASN A 293 17.08 10.88 -27.78
CA ASN A 293 18.48 10.73 -28.23
C ASN A 293 19.31 9.92 -27.21
N GLY A 294 18.65 9.27 -26.26
CA GLY A 294 19.27 8.38 -25.28
C GLY A 294 19.99 9.07 -24.14
N SER A 295 20.08 10.40 -24.18
CA SER A 295 20.62 11.19 -23.07
C SER A 295 19.54 11.43 -22.01
N VAL A 296 19.99 11.64 -20.76
CA VAL A 296 19.14 12.07 -19.65
C VAL A 296 18.36 13.33 -20.04
N LYS A 297 17.06 13.35 -19.72
CA LYS A 297 16.14 14.45 -20.01
C LYS A 297 15.83 15.20 -18.73
N THR A 298 15.97 16.53 -18.75
CA THR A 298 15.56 17.40 -17.64
C THR A 298 14.42 18.28 -18.11
N PHE A 299 13.31 18.26 -17.38
CA PHE A 299 12.11 19.05 -17.66
C PHE A 299 11.87 19.97 -16.46
N THR A 300 12.25 21.25 -16.62
CA THR A 300 12.05 22.28 -15.60
C THR A 300 10.70 22.96 -15.81
N PHE A 301 9.97 23.17 -14.72
CA PHE A 301 8.68 23.84 -14.74
C PHE A 301 8.88 25.37 -14.69
N LYS A 302 8.05 26.10 -15.43
CA LYS A 302 8.08 27.57 -15.47
C LYS A 302 7.90 28.20 -14.07
N ALA A 303 7.07 27.56 -13.26
CA ALA A 303 6.92 27.83 -11.83
C ALA A 303 6.84 26.48 -11.09
N PRO A 304 7.40 26.36 -9.88
CA PRO A 304 7.26 25.13 -9.10
C PRO A 304 5.79 24.85 -8.77
N VAL A 305 5.41 23.58 -8.76
CA VAL A 305 4.06 23.12 -8.39
C VAL A 305 4.03 22.59 -6.96
N PHE A 306 2.97 22.87 -6.21
CA PHE A 306 2.78 22.32 -4.87
C PHE A 306 2.04 20.98 -4.93
N ALA A 307 2.79 19.88 -4.94
CA ALA A 307 2.28 18.54 -5.21
C ALA A 307 3.04 17.47 -4.42
N ARG A 308 2.47 16.27 -4.34
CA ARG A 308 3.14 15.08 -3.79
C ARG A 308 3.55 14.10 -4.87
N TYR A 309 2.72 13.92 -5.89
CA TYR A 309 2.95 12.95 -6.95
C TYR A 309 3.19 13.68 -8.27
N ILE A 310 4.17 13.20 -9.03
CA ILE A 310 4.37 13.59 -10.43
C ILE A 310 4.26 12.35 -11.28
N ARG A 311 3.50 12.43 -12.37
CA ARG A 311 3.44 11.37 -13.38
C ARG A 311 3.81 11.87 -14.77
N VAL A 312 4.41 11.01 -15.56
CA VAL A 312 4.48 11.17 -17.02
C VAL A 312 3.38 10.32 -17.62
N TYR A 313 2.46 10.97 -18.33
CA TYR A 313 1.32 10.34 -18.97
C TYR A 313 1.50 10.35 -20.48
N ALA A 314 1.85 9.19 -21.04
CA ALA A 314 2.08 9.01 -22.47
C ALA A 314 0.78 8.64 -23.19
N THR A 315 0.58 9.24 -24.36
CA THR A 315 -0.54 8.91 -25.27
C THR A 315 -0.05 8.33 -26.59
N LYS A 316 1.26 8.42 -26.86
CA LYS A 316 1.92 7.73 -27.96
C LYS A 316 3.26 7.18 -27.51
N LEU A 317 3.42 5.88 -27.63
CA LEU A 317 4.54 5.11 -27.12
C LEU A 317 5.70 5.04 -28.11
N GLY A 318 6.91 4.81 -27.60
CA GLY A 318 8.13 4.65 -28.39
C GLY A 318 8.33 3.21 -28.84
N THR A 319 9.08 3.01 -29.92
CA THR A 319 9.47 1.67 -30.38
C THR A 319 10.60 1.11 -29.53
N ASP A 320 10.55 -0.20 -29.29
CA ASP A 320 11.66 -0.97 -28.72
C ASP A 320 12.36 -1.85 -29.78
N ASP A 321 13.48 -2.48 -29.41
CA ASP A 321 14.28 -3.42 -30.21
C ASP A 321 13.52 -4.70 -30.61
N ASN A 322 12.43 -5.02 -29.91
CA ASN A 322 11.53 -6.13 -30.22
C ASN A 322 10.36 -5.77 -31.17
N GLY A 323 10.32 -4.55 -31.73
CA GLY A 323 9.32 -4.13 -32.72
C GLY A 323 7.92 -3.82 -32.16
N GLY A 324 7.74 -3.85 -30.84
CA GLY A 324 6.54 -3.36 -30.16
C GLY A 324 6.64 -1.90 -29.74
N TYR A 325 5.53 -1.34 -29.25
CA TYR A 325 5.49 0.00 -28.68
C TYR A 325 5.39 -0.07 -27.14
N TYR A 326 6.27 0.67 -26.47
CA TYR A 326 6.45 0.61 -25.01
C TYR A 326 6.65 2.02 -24.43
N PHE A 327 6.49 2.12 -23.12
CA PHE A 327 7.09 3.17 -22.30
C PHE A 327 8.17 2.52 -21.42
N GLN A 328 9.44 2.92 -21.58
CA GLN A 328 10.59 2.35 -20.89
C GLN A 328 11.50 3.44 -20.36
N LEU A 329 11.89 3.32 -19.10
CA LEU A 329 12.78 4.26 -18.43
C LEU A 329 13.75 3.50 -17.52
N ASN A 330 14.95 4.04 -17.36
CA ASN A 330 15.91 3.53 -16.40
C ASN A 330 15.75 4.21 -15.04
N GLU A 331 15.43 5.51 -15.00
CA GLU A 331 15.29 6.28 -13.76
C GLU A 331 14.30 7.45 -13.93
N PHE A 332 13.64 7.84 -12.84
CA PHE A 332 12.78 9.00 -12.68
C PHE A 332 13.12 9.71 -11.36
N ARG A 333 13.53 10.97 -11.43
CA ARG A 333 13.82 11.82 -10.26
C ARG A 333 12.97 13.09 -10.27
N ILE A 334 12.48 13.45 -9.09
CA ILE A 334 11.81 14.73 -8.83
C ILE A 334 12.87 15.78 -8.48
N ILE A 335 12.78 16.96 -9.08
CA ILE A 335 13.62 18.13 -8.78
C ILE A 335 12.80 19.03 -7.85
N LYS A 336 13.30 19.25 -6.63
CA LYS A 336 12.67 20.05 -5.58
C LYS A 336 13.15 21.50 -5.66
#